data_AF-A0A0F3GPI9-F1
#
_entry.id   AF-A0A0F3GPI9-F1
#
_cell.length_a   1.000
_cell.length_b   1.000
_cell.length_c   1.000
_cell.angle_alpha   90.00
_cell.angle_beta   90.00
_cell.angle_gamma   90.00
#
_symmetry.space_group_name_H-M   'P 1'
#
loop_
_entity.id
_entity.type
_entity.pdbx_description
1 polymer ?
#
loop_
_entity_poly.entity_id
_entity_poly.type
_entity_poly.pdbx_seq_one_letter_code
_entity_poly.pdbx_strand_id
1 'polypeptide(L)'
;MDKISGIIFPISAFVTMGFEHCVANMYFIPLGLFIKSGADTGFWLKAGKAAGDFAGLTWGNFFLVNLTTVSLGNTIGGLMVGFMYWVVYNRKNLLTDENQQELLKKLIEKGRRKHERFEA
;
A
#
# COMPACT_ATOMS: atom_id res chain seq x y z
N MET A 1 -0.49 -19.32 14.95
CA MET A 1 0.33 -18.21 15.50
C MET A 1 1.03 -17.45 14.38
N ASP A 2 1.49 -18.11 13.32
CA ASP A 2 2.29 -17.54 12.22
C ASP A 2 1.71 -16.29 11.54
N LYS A 3 0.39 -16.25 11.30
CA LYS A 3 -0.25 -15.07 10.69
C LYS A 3 -0.23 -13.84 11.62
N ILE A 4 -0.35 -14.07 12.93
CA ILE A 4 -0.40 -13.00 13.93
C ILE A 4 1.01 -12.40 14.09
N SER A 5 2.03 -13.25 14.26
CA SER A 5 3.41 -12.79 14.35
C SER A 5 3.89 -12.13 13.06
N GLY A 6 3.42 -12.59 11.90
CA GLY A 6 3.73 -12.00 10.60
C GLY A 6 3.18 -10.58 10.37
N ILE A 7 2.13 -10.17 11.08
CA ILE A 7 1.53 -8.83 10.91
C ILE A 7 1.85 -7.87 12.06
N ILE A 8 2.08 -8.36 13.29
CA ILE A 8 2.28 -7.49 14.45
C ILE A 8 3.49 -6.58 14.28
N PHE A 9 4.65 -7.12 13.90
CA PHE A 9 5.89 -6.31 13.80
C PHE A 9 5.85 -5.30 12.64
N PRO A 10 5.40 -5.65 11.43
CA PRO A 10 5.31 -4.67 10.36
C PRO A 10 4.30 -3.56 10.66
N ILE A 11 3.13 -3.90 11.23
CA ILE A 11 2.10 -2.91 11.57
C ILE A 11 2.59 -2.00 12.70
N SER A 12 3.21 -2.55 13.75
CA SER A 12 3.71 -1.74 14.86
C SER A 12 4.81 -0.80 14.39
N ALA A 13 5.75 -1.26 13.56
CA ALA A 13 6.80 -0.42 12.98
C ALA A 13 6.21 0.71 12.11
N PHE A 14 5.22 0.41 11.26
CA PHE A 14 4.52 1.41 10.45
C PHE A 14 3.92 2.52 11.32
N VAL A 15 3.24 2.15 12.41
CA VAL A 15 2.61 3.10 13.33
C VAL A 15 3.63 3.89 14.15
N THR A 16 4.68 3.25 14.66
CA THR A 16 5.70 3.93 15.49
C THR A 16 6.58 4.88 14.69
N MET A 17 6.80 4.63 13.40
CA MET A 17 7.46 5.56 12.49
C MET A 17 6.58 6.77 12.13
N GLY A 18 5.29 6.77 12.53
CA GLY A 18 4.35 7.83 12.21
C GLY A 18 3.92 7.84 10.74
N PHE A 19 3.99 6.69 10.05
CA PHE A 19 3.48 6.61 8.69
C PHE A 19 1.96 6.69 8.66
N GLU A 20 1.44 7.34 7.63
CA GLU A 20 0.02 7.64 7.51
C GLU A 20 -0.72 6.60 6.66
N HIS A 21 -1.85 6.14 7.18
CA HIS A 21 -2.75 5.21 6.48
C HIS A 21 -4.10 5.88 6.26
N CYS A 22 -4.51 6.02 5.01
CA CYS A 22 -5.69 6.80 4.65
C CYS A 22 -6.96 6.33 5.39
N VAL A 23 -7.17 5.01 5.50
CA VAL A 23 -8.32 4.44 6.22
C VAL A 23 -8.24 4.63 7.73
N ALA A 24 -7.03 4.64 8.33
CA ALA A 24 -6.90 4.92 9.75
C ALA A 24 -7.23 6.40 10.03
N ASN A 25 -6.80 7.29 9.14
CA ASN A 25 -7.08 8.71 9.23
C ASN A 25 -8.56 9.03 9.02
N MET A 26 -9.29 8.24 8.22
CA MET A 26 -10.76 8.30 8.12
C MET A 26 -11.49 7.99 9.44
N TYR A 27 -10.82 7.34 10.39
CA TYR A 27 -11.36 7.14 11.74
C TYR A 27 -10.85 8.22 12.71
N PHE A 28 -9.53 8.39 12.83
CA PHE A 28 -8.93 9.23 13.87
C PHE A 28 -9.24 10.73 13.69
N ILE A 29 -9.21 11.24 12.46
CA ILE A 29 -9.41 12.68 12.21
C ILE A 29 -10.88 13.08 12.43
N PRO A 30 -11.89 12.35 11.88
CA PRO A 30 -13.29 12.61 12.20
C PRO A 30 -13.63 12.46 13.68
N LEU A 31 -13.06 11.46 14.38
CA LEU A 31 -13.22 11.32 15.82
C LEU A 31 -12.75 12.58 16.56
N GLY A 32 -11.55 13.08 16.21
CA GLY A 32 -11.03 14.33 16.78
C GLY A 32 -11.90 15.54 16.47
N LEU A 33 -12.46 15.63 15.26
CA LEU A 33 -13.38 16.70 14.86
C LEU A 33 -14.68 16.67 15.67
N PHE A 34 -15.26 15.49 15.90
CA PHE A 34 -16.46 15.36 16.72
C PHE A 34 -16.20 15.67 18.19
N ILE A 35 -15.05 15.28 18.75
CA ILE A 35 -14.65 15.68 20.10
C ILE A 35 -14.48 17.20 20.17
N LYS A 36 -13.80 17.79 19.18
CA LYS A 36 -13.59 19.24 19.10
C LYS A 36 -14.91 20.02 19.11
N SER A 37 -15.96 19.54 18.43
CA SER A 37 -17.26 20.21 18.36
C SER A 37 -18.25 19.82 19.46
N GLY A 38 -18.14 18.61 20.03
CA GLY A 38 -19.15 18.02 20.91
C GLY A 38 -18.72 17.82 22.37
N ALA A 39 -17.44 17.99 22.71
CA ALA A 39 -16.97 17.78 24.08
C ALA A 39 -17.34 18.95 24.99
N ASP A 40 -17.77 18.62 26.21
CA ASP A 40 -18.18 19.58 27.24
C ASP A 40 -16.98 20.25 27.94
N THR A 41 -17.26 21.32 28.69
CA THR A 41 -16.24 22.08 29.42
C THR A 41 -15.47 21.22 30.44
N GLY A 42 -16.10 20.20 31.04
CA GLY A 42 -15.46 19.28 31.97
C GLY A 42 -14.44 18.35 31.30
N PHE A 43 -14.68 17.93 30.05
CA PHE A 43 -13.67 17.23 29.24
C PHE A 43 -12.43 18.11 29.04
N TRP A 44 -12.63 19.33 28.57
CA TRP A 44 -11.55 20.29 28.29
C TRP A 44 -10.75 20.66 29.55
N LEU A 45 -11.44 20.85 30.67
CA LEU A 45 -10.81 21.11 31.96
C LEU A 45 -9.89 19.96 32.41
N LYS A 46 -10.35 18.71 32.27
CA LYS A 46 -9.53 17.52 32.58
C LYS A 46 -8.36 17.35 31.62
N ALA A 47 -8.53 17.71 30.35
CA ALA A 47 -7.48 17.66 29.35
C ALA A 47 -6.44 18.79 29.50
N GLY A 48 -6.75 19.84 30.26
CA GLY A 48 -5.90 21.03 30.36
C GLY A 48 -5.71 21.76 29.02
N LYS A 49 -6.71 21.64 28.13
CA LYS A 49 -6.71 22.14 26.75
C LYS A 49 -8.06 22.71 26.40
N ALA A 50 -8.14 23.49 25.33
CA ALA A 50 -9.39 23.99 24.76
C ALA A 50 -9.54 23.55 23.30
N ALA A 51 -10.79 23.53 22.80
CA ALA A 51 -11.07 23.25 21.39
C ALA A 51 -10.31 24.21 20.43
N GLY A 52 -10.01 25.43 20.89
CA GLY A 52 -9.24 26.43 20.16
C GLY A 52 -7.77 26.05 19.92
N ASP A 53 -7.18 25.21 20.78
CA ASP A 53 -5.79 24.73 20.62
C ASP A 53 -5.62 23.86 19.37
N PHE A 54 -6.73 23.36 18.83
CA PHE A 54 -6.77 22.48 17.66
C PHE A 54 -7.34 23.21 16.43
N ALA A 55 -6.99 24.50 16.24
CA ALA A 55 -7.49 25.30 15.12
C ALA A 55 -7.27 24.65 13.75
N GLY A 56 -6.13 23.97 13.55
CA GLY A 56 -5.80 23.25 12.31
C GLY A 56 -6.63 21.99 12.05
N LEU A 57 -7.34 21.48 13.05
CA LEU A 57 -8.24 20.33 12.91
C LEU A 57 -9.58 20.80 12.33
N THR A 58 -9.71 20.72 11.01
CA THR A 58 -10.89 21.13 10.25
C THR A 58 -11.24 20.09 9.18
N TRP A 59 -12.51 20.05 8.75
CA TRP A 59 -12.93 19.22 7.62
C TRP A 59 -12.17 19.55 6.32
N GLY A 60 -11.86 20.84 6.10
CA GLY A 60 -11.09 21.27 4.93
C GLY A 60 -9.67 20.70 4.91
N ASN A 61 -8.94 20.83 6.02
CA ASN A 61 -7.59 20.26 6.13
C ASN A 61 -7.60 18.74 6.07
N PHE A 62 -8.62 18.10 6.64
CA PHE A 62 -8.79 16.65 6.56
C PHE A 62 -8.88 16.18 5.10
N PHE A 63 -9.80 16.72 4.31
CA PHE A 63 -10.00 16.23 2.94
C PHE A 63 -8.90 16.69 1.97
N LEU A 64 -8.45 17.95 2.04
CA LEU A 64 -7.59 18.55 1.02
C LEU A 64 -6.10 18.34 1.25
N VAL A 65 -5.67 18.26 2.52
CA VAL A 65 -4.26 18.15 2.88
C VAL A 65 -3.93 16.73 3.28
N ASN A 66 -4.72 16.14 4.17
CA ASN A 66 -4.42 14.81 4.69
C ASN A 66 -4.90 13.70 3.74
N LEU A 67 -6.21 13.59 3.52
CA LEU A 67 -6.79 12.41 2.88
C LEU A 67 -6.31 12.22 1.44
N THR A 68 -6.23 13.28 0.65
CA THR A 68 -5.71 13.27 -0.73
C THR A 68 -4.24 12.85 -0.76
N THR A 69 -3.37 13.54 -0.03
CA THR A 69 -1.92 13.30 -0.01
C THR A 69 -1.60 11.89 0.48
N VAL A 70 -2.22 11.46 1.57
CA VAL A 70 -1.99 10.14 2.17
C VAL A 70 -2.51 9.04 1.27
N SER A 71 -3.68 9.21 0.65
CA SER A 71 -4.21 8.23 -0.29
C SER A 71 -3.30 8.06 -1.50
N LEU A 72 -2.79 9.16 -2.06
CA LEU A 72 -1.81 9.11 -3.15
C LEU A 72 -0.53 8.38 -2.72
N GLY A 73 0.02 8.71 -1.56
CA GLY A 73 1.20 8.04 -1.02
C GLY A 73 0.96 6.54 -0.80
N ASN A 74 -0.18 6.16 -0.24
CA ASN A 74 -0.55 4.75 -0.04
C ASN A 74 -0.71 4.00 -1.37
N THR A 75 -1.33 4.61 -2.39
CA THR A 75 -1.44 4.02 -3.73
C THR A 75 -0.06 3.81 -4.35
N ILE A 76 0.83 4.82 -4.29
CA ILE A 76 2.20 4.71 -4.80
C ILE A 76 2.97 3.60 -4.07
N GLY A 77 2.85 3.51 -2.75
CA GLY A 77 3.46 2.42 -1.96
C GLY A 77 2.97 1.04 -2.41
N GLY A 78 1.66 0.89 -2.67
CA GLY A 78 1.09 -0.34 -3.22
C GLY A 78 1.62 -0.67 -4.62
N LEU A 79 1.76 0.33 -5.49
CA LEU A 79 2.33 0.18 -6.83
C LEU A 79 3.79 -0.31 -6.77
N MET A 80 4.59 0.17 -5.81
CA MET A 80 5.98 -0.28 -5.63
C MET A 80 6.05 -1.78 -5.29
N VAL A 81 5.15 -2.26 -4.43
CA VAL A 81 5.07 -3.70 -4.10
C VAL A 81 4.67 -4.50 -5.33
N GLY A 82 3.64 -4.06 -6.07
CA GLY A 82 3.23 -4.70 -7.32
C GLY A 82 4.35 -4.76 -8.37
N PHE A 83 5.12 -3.68 -8.50
CA PHE A 83 6.29 -3.62 -9.37
C PHE A 83 7.38 -4.60 -8.95
N MET A 84 7.67 -4.72 -7.65
CA MET A 84 8.64 -5.68 -7.14
C MET A 84 8.22 -7.13 -7.48
N TYR A 85 6.93 -7.44 -7.30
CA TYR A 85 6.38 -8.74 -7.73
C TYR A 85 6.58 -8.96 -9.23
N TRP A 86 6.27 -7.97 -10.07
CA TRP A 86 6.47 -8.08 -11.51
C TRP A 86 7.93 -8.40 -11.88
N VAL A 87 8.92 -7.71 -11.28
CA VAL A 87 10.35 -7.97 -11.53
C VAL A 87 10.73 -9.41 -11.15
N VAL A 88 10.28 -9.89 -9.98
CA VAL A 88 10.62 -11.22 -9.49
C VAL A 88 10.03 -12.31 -10.39
N TYR A 89 8.76 -12.20 -10.75
CA TYR A 89 8.07 -13.22 -11.55
C TYR A 89 8.39 -13.16 -13.04
N ASN A 90 8.72 -11.98 -13.57
CA ASN A 90 9.08 -11.80 -14.98
C ASN A 90 10.59 -12.00 -15.28
N ARG A 91 11.38 -12.42 -14.28
CA ARG A 91 12.84 -12.56 -14.38
C ARG A 91 13.33 -13.33 -15.61
N LYS A 92 12.68 -14.45 -15.96
CA LYS A 92 13.10 -15.27 -17.12
C LYS A 92 13.00 -14.47 -18.42
N ASN A 93 11.91 -13.74 -18.61
CA ASN A 93 11.69 -12.92 -19.79
C ASN A 93 12.64 -11.72 -19.82
N LEU A 94 13.01 -11.17 -18.65
CA LEU A 94 13.96 -10.06 -18.54
C LEU A 94 15.42 -10.45 -18.81
N LEU A 95 15.80 -11.70 -18.53
CA LEU A 95 17.18 -12.20 -18.67
C LEU A 95 17.45 -12.93 -19.99
N THR A 96 16.42 -13.17 -20.79
CA THR A 96 16.59 -13.87 -22.08
C THR A 96 16.73 -12.84 -23.19
N ASP A 97 17.89 -12.81 -23.84
CA ASP A 97 18.13 -12.00 -25.05
C ASP A 97 17.16 -12.37 -26.18
N GLU A 98 16.82 -11.44 -27.07
CA GLU A 98 15.95 -11.70 -28.24
C GLU A 98 16.43 -12.92 -29.03
N ASN A 99 17.74 -13.07 -29.20
CA ASN A 99 18.33 -14.21 -29.89
C ASN A 99 18.07 -15.54 -29.16
N GLN A 100 18.12 -15.53 -27.83
CA GLN A 100 17.87 -16.71 -27.00
C GLN A 100 16.36 -17.05 -26.98
N GLN A 101 15.49 -16.05 -26.96
CA GLN A 101 14.04 -16.23 -27.10
C GLN A 101 13.69 -16.84 -28.45
N GLU A 102 14.30 -16.36 -29.54
CA GLU A 102 14.06 -16.89 -30.88
C GLU A 102 14.61 -18.31 -31.04
N LEU A 103 15.79 -18.59 -30.48
CA LEU A 103 16.35 -19.95 -30.45
C LEU A 103 15.44 -20.91 -29.67
N LEU A 104 14.94 -20.51 -28.50
CA LEU A 104 14.02 -21.31 -27.71
C LEU A 104 12.72 -21.60 -28.49
N LYS A 105 12.14 -20.59 -29.15
CA LYS A 105 10.97 -20.78 -30.04
C LYS A 105 11.26 -21.78 -31.16
N LYS A 106 12.40 -21.63 -31.85
CA LYS A 106 12.84 -22.53 -32.93
C LYS A 106 13.05 -23.95 -32.43
N LEU A 107 13.64 -24.14 -31.25
CA LEU A 107 13.88 -25.45 -30.64
C LEU A 107 12.57 -26.14 -30.25
N ILE A 108 11.62 -25.40 -29.65
CA ILE A 108 10.29 -25.91 -29.29
C ILE A 108 9.53 -26.33 -30.55
N GLU A 109 9.52 -25.50 -31.59
CA GLU A 109 8.82 -25.80 -32.85
C GLU A 109 9.45 -26.97 -33.61
N LYS A 110 10.79 -27.09 -33.59
CA LYS A 110 11.51 -28.24 -34.15
C LYS A 110 11.18 -29.53 -33.39
N GLY A 111 11.10 -29.47 -32.07
CA GLY A 111 10.67 -30.58 -31.22
C GLY A 111 9.24 -31.05 -31.54
N ARG A 112 8.29 -30.10 -31.66
CA ARG A 112 6.90 -30.37 -32.04
C ARG A 112 6.79 -31.06 -33.41
N ARG A 113 7.42 -30.52 -34.45
CA ARG A 113 7.42 -31.12 -35.81
C ARG A 113 8.13 -32.47 -35.89
N LYS A 114 9.01 -32.76 -34.94
CA LYS A 114 9.64 -34.08 -34.83
C LYS A 114 8.62 -35.08 -34.28
N HIS A 115 7.91 -34.71 -33.20
CA HIS A 115 6.85 -35.55 -32.62
C HIS A 115 5.73 -35.88 -33.62
N GLU A 116 5.22 -34.88 -34.34
CA GLU A 116 4.17 -35.07 -35.37
C GLU A 116 4.59 -36.04 -36.49
N ARG A 117 5.89 -36.12 -36.80
CA ARG A 117 6.43 -37.07 -37.80
C ARG A 117 6.64 -38.48 -37.26
N PHE A 118 6.63 -38.69 -35.95
CA PHE A 118 6.68 -40.03 -35.35
C PHE A 118 5.29 -40.62 -35.13
N GLU A 119 4.24 -39.79 -35.15
CA GLU A 119 2.84 -40.21 -34.99
C GLU A 119 2.07 -40.38 -36.31
N ALA A 120 2.71 -40.12 -37.46
CA ALA A 120 2.18 -40.30 -38.81
C ALA A 120 2.81 -41.51 -39.50
#